data_AF-A0A1A3GMI4-F1
#
_entry.id   AF-A0A1A3GMI4-F1
#
_cell.length_a   1.000
_cell.length_b   1.000
_cell.length_c   1.000
_cell.angle_alpha   90.00
_cell.angle_beta   90.00
_cell.angle_gamma   90.00
#
_symmetry.space_group_name_H-M   'P 1'
#
loop_
_entity.id
_entity.type
_entity.pdbx_description
1 polymer ?
#
loop_
_entity_poly.entity_id
_entity_poly.type
_entity_poly.pdbx_seq_one_letter_code
_entity_poly.pdbx_strand_id
1 'polypeptide(L)'
;MSSRKDIPAELVRQLMIEAGYRCAIPRCRTAEPLEIEHIDDYAKVKTHEFSNMLVLCRNCHGRKGKGPRKIDRKALRIIKQYLGIVNQRYNDVERRILEHFVDDADASSVTPPETPVLFGYLLKDGLIEGLPGAAVPDALWGTTASSEDEFFFTRGYALTERGHEFVAQLRDNIAN
;
A
#
# COMPACT_ATOMS: atom_id res chain seq x y z
N MET A 1 8.76 34.68 -18.49
CA MET A 1 8.16 33.39 -18.08
C MET A 1 9.30 32.47 -17.67
N SER A 2 9.38 32.08 -16.40
CA SER A 2 10.45 31.21 -15.90
C SER A 2 10.39 29.87 -16.63
N SER A 3 11.50 29.47 -17.24
CA SER A 3 11.67 28.21 -17.97
C SER A 3 11.63 27.01 -17.02
N ARG A 4 10.43 26.67 -16.55
CA ARG A 4 10.20 25.37 -15.90
C ARG A 4 10.49 24.31 -16.95
N LYS A 5 11.45 23.43 -16.63
CA LYS A 5 11.71 22.26 -17.46
C LYS A 5 10.47 21.37 -17.46
N ASP A 6 10.23 20.70 -18.57
CA ASP A 6 9.18 19.68 -18.63
C ASP A 6 9.55 18.49 -17.75
N ILE A 7 8.54 17.84 -17.19
CA ILE A 7 8.73 16.61 -16.42
C ILE A 7 9.07 15.51 -17.42
N PRO A 8 10.19 14.78 -17.27
CA PRO A 8 10.52 13.68 -18.17
C PRO A 8 9.40 12.65 -18.28
N ALA A 9 9.12 12.15 -19.49
CA ALA A 9 8.01 11.23 -19.74
C ALA A 9 8.10 9.94 -18.91
N GLU A 10 9.30 9.43 -18.65
CA GLU A 10 9.51 8.27 -17.79
C GLU A 10 9.13 8.56 -16.33
N LEU A 11 9.48 9.75 -15.82
CA LEU A 11 9.10 10.15 -14.47
C LEU A 11 7.57 10.34 -14.35
N VAL A 12 6.93 10.88 -15.38
CA VAL A 12 5.46 10.94 -15.46
C VAL A 12 4.87 9.52 -15.38
N ARG A 13 5.39 8.57 -16.15
CA ARG A 13 4.95 7.16 -16.12
C ARG A 13 5.09 6.56 -14.73
N GLN A 14 6.24 6.72 -14.09
CA GLN A 14 6.49 6.21 -12.74
C GLN A 14 5.49 6.78 -11.74
N LEU A 15 5.23 8.09 -11.76
CA LEU A 15 4.27 8.74 -10.87
C LEU A 15 2.84 8.24 -11.12
N MET A 16 2.45 8.03 -12.39
CA MET A 16 1.12 7.50 -12.73
C MET A 16 0.95 6.04 -12.30
N ILE A 17 1.99 5.21 -12.42
CA ILE A 17 2.01 3.82 -11.95
C ILE A 17 1.91 3.78 -10.43
N GLU A 18 2.74 4.55 -9.72
CA GLU A 18 2.70 4.66 -8.26
C GLU A 18 1.32 5.08 -7.79
N ALA A 19 0.71 6.08 -8.46
CA ALA A 19 -0.63 6.57 -8.17
C ALA A 19 -1.75 5.68 -8.74
N GLY A 20 -1.43 4.58 -9.42
CA GLY A 20 -2.43 3.61 -9.92
C GLY A 20 -3.44 4.28 -10.86
N TYR A 21 -2.98 5.29 -11.61
CA TYR A 21 -3.79 6.14 -12.48
C TYR A 21 -5.00 6.80 -11.77
N ARG A 22 -4.84 7.17 -10.49
CA ARG A 22 -5.86 7.83 -9.68
C ARG A 22 -5.27 8.93 -8.81
N CYS A 23 -6.12 9.79 -8.27
CA CYS A 23 -5.70 10.77 -7.26
C CYS A 23 -5.09 10.08 -6.03
N ALA A 24 -3.92 10.56 -5.60
CA ALA A 24 -3.18 10.03 -4.46
C ALA A 24 -3.86 10.23 -3.10
N ILE A 25 -4.87 11.11 -3.01
CA ILE A 25 -5.65 11.26 -1.77
C ILE A 25 -6.46 9.98 -1.55
N PRO A 26 -6.23 9.22 -0.45
CA PRO A 26 -6.74 7.85 -0.31
C PRO A 26 -8.26 7.72 -0.46
N ARG A 27 -9.03 8.71 0.00
CA ARG A 27 -10.50 8.69 -0.07
C ARG A 27 -11.07 9.35 -1.34
N CYS A 28 -10.25 10.03 -2.15
CA CYS A 28 -10.73 10.71 -3.36
C CYS A 28 -10.72 9.79 -4.58
N ARG A 29 -9.54 9.24 -4.94
CA ARG A 29 -9.34 8.26 -6.04
C ARG A 29 -9.97 8.57 -7.40
N THR A 30 -10.37 9.80 -7.64
CA THR A 30 -10.87 10.23 -8.94
C THR A 30 -9.85 9.86 -10.01
N ALA A 31 -10.33 9.25 -11.10
CA ALA A 31 -9.47 8.80 -12.20
C ALA A 31 -9.01 9.98 -13.06
N GLU A 32 -9.86 10.99 -13.27
CA GLU A 32 -9.55 12.18 -14.08
C GLU A 32 -10.38 13.40 -13.63
N PRO A 33 -9.91 14.63 -13.87
CA PRO A 33 -8.60 14.99 -14.42
C PRO A 33 -7.49 14.94 -13.36
N LEU A 34 -6.30 14.44 -13.73
CA LEU A 34 -5.12 14.30 -12.88
C LEU A 34 -4.04 15.35 -13.21
N GLU A 35 -3.35 15.80 -12.17
CA GLU A 35 -2.28 16.80 -12.20
C GLU A 35 -1.10 16.28 -11.37
N ILE A 36 0.12 16.47 -11.87
CA ILE A 36 1.34 16.10 -11.16
C ILE A 36 1.81 17.29 -10.33
N GLU A 37 1.96 17.06 -9.03
CA GLU A 37 2.27 18.08 -8.05
C GLU A 37 3.59 17.81 -7.34
N HIS A 38 4.32 18.90 -7.06
CA HIS A 38 5.51 18.88 -6.21
C HIS A 38 5.14 19.06 -4.74
N ILE A 39 5.76 18.29 -3.85
CA ILE A 39 5.61 18.43 -2.40
C ILE A 39 6.31 19.71 -1.92
N ASP A 40 7.59 19.84 -2.26
CA ASP A 40 8.37 21.06 -2.17
C ASP A 40 8.34 21.80 -3.51
N ASP A 41 7.82 23.03 -3.50
CA ASP A 41 7.51 23.79 -4.71
C ASP A 41 8.71 23.86 -5.67
N TYR A 42 8.47 23.61 -6.97
CA TYR A 42 9.51 23.65 -8.01
C TYR A 42 10.32 24.95 -8.02
N ALA A 43 9.69 26.08 -7.67
CA ALA A 43 10.39 27.36 -7.58
C ALA A 43 11.60 27.34 -6.61
N LYS A 44 11.57 26.46 -5.61
CA LYS A 44 12.65 26.26 -4.63
C LYS A 44 13.63 25.19 -5.07
N VAL A 45 13.13 24.01 -5.43
CA VAL A 45 13.98 22.83 -5.70
C VAL A 45 14.55 22.82 -7.12
N LYS A 46 13.86 23.44 -8.09
CA LYS A 46 14.23 23.53 -9.51
C LYS A 46 14.60 22.20 -10.18
N THR A 47 14.16 21.09 -9.60
CA THR A 47 14.40 19.72 -10.07
C THR A 47 13.09 18.91 -10.03
N HIS A 48 13.04 17.86 -10.85
CA HIS A 48 11.96 16.88 -10.83
C HIS A 48 12.50 15.59 -10.23
N GLU A 49 12.05 15.28 -9.02
CA GLU A 49 12.46 14.09 -8.30
C GLU A 49 11.22 13.29 -7.95
N PHE A 50 11.27 11.98 -8.18
CA PHE A 50 10.16 11.07 -7.89
C PHE A 50 9.70 11.18 -6.43
N SER A 51 10.64 11.25 -5.49
CA SER A 51 10.38 11.39 -4.05
C SER A 51 9.64 12.69 -3.68
N ASN A 52 9.80 13.74 -4.47
CA ASN A 52 9.22 15.06 -4.23
C ASN A 52 7.94 15.31 -5.05
N MET A 53 7.36 14.29 -5.68
CA MET A 53 6.24 14.44 -6.60
C MET A 53 5.17 13.38 -6.38
N LEU A 54 3.91 13.75 -6.63
CA LEU A 54 2.75 12.86 -6.55
C LEU A 54 1.66 13.29 -7.54
N VAL A 55 0.66 12.44 -7.75
CA VAL A 55 -0.47 12.70 -8.66
C VAL A 55 -1.73 13.05 -7.87
N LEU A 56 -2.36 14.18 -8.17
CA LEU A 56 -3.61 14.62 -7.53
C LEU A 56 -4.68 14.86 -8.59
N CYS A 57 -5.97 14.70 -8.26
CA CYS A 57 -7.01 15.24 -9.12
C CYS A 57 -7.10 16.77 -8.97
N ARG A 58 -7.65 17.45 -9.97
CA ARG A 58 -7.80 18.91 -9.98
C ARG A 58 -8.46 19.50 -8.74
N ASN A 59 -9.44 18.80 -8.16
CA ASN A 59 -10.10 19.22 -6.93
C ASN A 59 -9.19 19.15 -5.70
N CYS A 60 -8.39 18.08 -5.58
CA CYS A 60 -7.46 17.94 -4.47
C CYS A 60 -6.24 18.85 -4.65
N HIS A 61 -5.77 19.02 -5.88
CA HIS A 61 -4.71 19.98 -6.22
C HIS A 61 -5.07 21.40 -5.79
N GLY A 62 -6.29 21.87 -6.11
CA GLY A 62 -6.78 23.19 -5.69
C GLY A 62 -6.95 23.37 -4.18
N ARG A 63 -6.89 22.29 -3.38
CA ARG A 63 -6.92 22.34 -1.91
C ARG A 63 -5.51 22.48 -1.30
N LYS A 64 -4.45 22.50 -2.10
CA LYS A 64 -3.10 22.78 -1.62
C LYS A 64 -3.05 24.15 -0.93
N GLY A 65 -2.32 24.25 0.17
CA GLY A 65 -2.16 25.51 0.87
C GLY A 65 -1.72 25.34 2.31
N LYS A 66 -1.78 26.43 3.08
CA LYS A 66 -1.45 26.44 4.50
C LYS A 66 -2.70 26.28 5.36
N GLY A 67 -2.56 25.58 6.48
CA GLY A 67 -3.59 25.47 7.52
C GLY A 67 -4.27 24.10 7.58
N PRO A 68 -4.98 23.82 8.68
CA PRO A 68 -5.42 22.46 9.03
C PRO A 68 -6.49 21.86 8.11
N ARG A 69 -7.16 22.68 7.28
CA ARG A 69 -8.16 22.23 6.30
C ARG A 69 -7.62 22.15 4.86
N LYS A 70 -6.34 22.48 4.67
CA LYS A 70 -5.65 22.45 3.38
C LYS A 70 -4.73 21.23 3.32
N ILE A 71 -4.40 20.84 2.10
CA ILE A 71 -3.42 19.79 1.85
C ILE A 71 -2.06 20.47 1.86
N ASP A 72 -1.51 20.64 3.06
CA ASP A 72 -0.21 21.28 3.24
C ASP A 72 0.93 20.31 2.92
N ARG A 73 2.17 20.83 2.99
CA ARG A 73 3.36 20.03 2.68
C ARG A 73 3.50 18.80 3.57
N LYS A 74 3.13 18.90 4.85
CA LYS A 74 3.19 17.78 5.78
C LYS A 74 2.23 16.69 5.33
N ALA A 75 1.00 17.05 4.96
CA ALA A 75 0.04 16.12 4.40
C ALA A 75 0.56 15.47 3.10
N LEU A 76 1.11 16.23 2.16
CA LEU A 76 1.63 15.70 0.90
C LEU A 76 2.77 14.68 1.10
N ARG A 77 3.69 14.91 2.05
CA ARG A 77 4.75 13.95 2.41
C ARG A 77 4.18 12.64 2.94
N ILE A 78 3.23 12.74 3.87
CA ILE A 78 2.53 11.58 4.43
C ILE A 78 1.81 10.80 3.33
N ILE A 79 1.10 11.49 2.43
CA ILE A 79 0.41 10.85 1.30
C ILE A 79 1.40 10.13 0.38
N LYS A 80 2.55 10.74 0.07
CA LYS A 80 3.60 10.13 -0.76
C LYS A 80 4.17 8.86 -0.11
N GLN A 81 4.40 8.88 1.21
CA GLN A 81 4.80 7.68 1.95
C GLN A 81 3.74 6.58 1.83
N TYR A 82 2.45 6.92 2.03
CA TYR A 82 1.36 5.95 1.90
C TYR A 82 1.14 5.42 0.48
N LEU A 83 1.47 6.19 -0.57
CA LEU A 83 1.41 5.69 -1.94
C LEU A 83 2.37 4.52 -2.18
N GLY A 84 3.58 4.61 -1.64
CA GLY A 84 4.58 3.53 -1.71
C GLY A 84 4.17 2.28 -0.93
N ILE A 85 3.36 2.44 0.12
CA ILE A 85 2.93 1.37 1.03
C ILE A 85 1.59 0.74 0.59
N VAL A 86 0.62 1.55 0.15
CA VAL A 86 -0.82 1.20 0.14
C VAL A 86 -1.57 1.85 -1.02
N ASN A 87 -1.08 1.86 -2.27
CA ASN A 87 -1.93 2.38 -3.33
C ASN A 87 -3.11 1.46 -3.74
N GLN A 88 -3.80 0.92 -2.73
CA GLN A 88 -5.12 0.29 -2.74
C GLN A 88 -5.26 -0.86 -3.71
N ARG A 89 -4.16 -1.55 -3.96
CA ARG A 89 -4.22 -2.96 -4.31
C ARG A 89 -4.78 -3.78 -3.14
N TYR A 90 -4.40 -3.40 -1.92
CA TYR A 90 -4.79 -4.07 -0.69
C TYR A 90 -5.84 -3.26 0.09
N ASN A 91 -6.89 -3.92 0.54
CA ASN A 91 -7.93 -3.34 1.37
C ASN A 91 -7.48 -3.20 2.84
N ASP A 92 -8.35 -2.70 3.73
CA ASP A 92 -7.98 -2.45 5.13
C ASP A 92 -7.61 -3.73 5.91
N VAL A 93 -8.24 -4.87 5.63
CA VAL A 93 -7.90 -6.16 6.25
C VAL A 93 -6.50 -6.59 5.82
N GLU A 94 -6.23 -6.53 4.52
CA GLU A 94 -4.94 -6.89 3.94
C GLU A 94 -3.81 -5.99 4.45
N ARG A 95 -4.07 -4.69 4.55
CA ARG A 95 -3.13 -3.74 5.15
C ARG A 95 -2.82 -4.11 6.60
N ARG A 96 -3.84 -4.43 7.41
CA ARG A 96 -3.64 -4.82 8.81
C ARG A 96 -2.87 -6.12 8.97
N ILE A 97 -3.06 -7.08 8.05
CA ILE A 97 -2.26 -8.31 7.98
C ILE A 97 -0.79 -7.96 7.74
N LEU A 98 -0.50 -7.09 6.76
CA LEU A 98 0.87 -6.66 6.49
C LEU A 98 1.48 -5.89 7.68
N GLU A 99 0.72 -4.99 8.31
CA GLU A 99 1.14 -4.22 9.49
C GLU A 99 1.51 -5.13 10.66
N HIS A 100 0.77 -6.22 10.89
CA HIS A 100 1.10 -7.19 11.93
C HIS A 100 2.52 -7.75 11.77
N PHE A 101 2.94 -8.11 10.56
CA PHE A 101 4.30 -8.60 10.29
C PHE A 101 5.35 -7.49 10.27
N VAL A 102 4.96 -6.24 9.99
CA VAL A 102 5.87 -5.09 10.13
C VAL A 102 6.20 -4.86 11.60
N ASP A 103 5.17 -4.83 12.45
CA ASP A 103 5.24 -4.52 13.88
C ASP A 103 5.86 -5.65 14.70
N ASP A 104 5.64 -6.91 14.32
CA ASP A 104 6.21 -8.09 14.94
C ASP A 104 7.06 -8.86 13.91
N ALA A 105 8.38 -8.67 13.98
CA ALA A 105 9.32 -9.29 13.06
C ALA A 105 9.48 -10.80 13.25
N ASP A 106 9.14 -11.32 14.43
CA ASP A 106 9.26 -12.72 14.79
C ASP A 106 7.95 -13.48 14.56
N ALA A 107 6.86 -12.77 14.20
CA ALA A 107 5.58 -13.38 13.86
C ALA A 107 5.71 -14.31 12.66
N SER A 108 5.49 -15.61 12.90
CA SER A 108 5.54 -16.64 11.86
C SER A 108 4.26 -16.72 11.02
N SER A 109 3.12 -16.30 11.56
CA SER A 109 1.83 -16.28 10.86
C SER A 109 0.80 -15.40 11.57
N VAL A 110 -0.29 -15.08 10.86
CA VAL A 110 -1.52 -14.50 11.42
C VAL A 110 -2.67 -15.51 11.31
N THR A 111 -3.52 -15.61 12.34
CA THR A 111 -4.60 -16.63 12.39
C THR A 111 -5.99 -15.97 12.39
N PRO A 112 -6.46 -15.40 11.26
CA PRO A 112 -7.82 -14.91 11.13
C PRO A 112 -8.85 -16.04 10.95
N PRO A 113 -10.15 -15.75 11.06
CA PRO A 113 -11.20 -16.60 10.50
C PRO A 113 -10.94 -16.91 9.03
N GLU A 114 -11.29 -18.11 8.58
CA GLU A 114 -11.06 -18.56 7.19
C GLU A 114 -12.05 -17.86 6.23
N THR A 115 -11.71 -16.63 5.89
CA THR A 115 -12.46 -15.79 4.94
C THR A 115 -11.54 -15.22 3.87
N PRO A 116 -10.92 -16.07 3.02
CA PRO A 116 -9.89 -15.65 2.07
C PRO A 116 -10.35 -14.59 1.05
N VAL A 117 -11.66 -14.45 0.85
CA VAL A 117 -12.24 -13.37 0.04
C VAL A 117 -11.87 -11.96 0.56
N LEU A 118 -11.67 -11.81 1.88
CA LEU A 118 -11.32 -10.52 2.49
C LEU A 118 -9.85 -10.13 2.30
N PHE A 119 -8.98 -11.08 1.96
CA PHE A 119 -7.55 -10.84 1.77
C PHE A 119 -7.00 -11.55 0.51
N GLY A 120 -7.86 -11.66 -0.49
CA GLY A 120 -7.58 -12.43 -1.69
C GLY A 120 -6.53 -11.80 -2.61
N TYR A 121 -6.23 -10.50 -2.50
CA TYR A 121 -5.14 -9.92 -3.29
C TYR A 121 -3.79 -10.35 -2.72
N LEU A 122 -3.59 -10.37 -1.40
CA LEU A 122 -2.34 -10.87 -0.81
C LEU A 122 -2.03 -12.32 -1.25
N LEU A 123 -3.06 -13.17 -1.31
CA LEU A 123 -2.95 -14.55 -1.80
C LEU A 123 -2.63 -14.59 -3.30
N LYS A 124 -3.39 -13.87 -4.13
CA LYS A 124 -3.18 -13.83 -5.59
C LYS A 124 -1.81 -13.28 -5.98
N ASP A 125 -1.28 -12.39 -5.16
CA ASP A 125 0.00 -11.73 -5.38
C ASP A 125 1.17 -12.51 -4.81
N GLY A 126 0.87 -13.65 -4.17
CA GLY A 126 1.83 -14.55 -3.56
C GLY A 126 2.61 -13.87 -2.45
N LEU A 127 1.99 -12.95 -1.70
CA LEU A 127 2.63 -12.33 -0.52
C LEU A 127 2.40 -13.15 0.74
N ILE A 128 1.27 -13.85 0.81
CA ILE A 128 0.97 -14.78 1.90
C ILE A 128 0.53 -16.12 1.34
N GLU A 129 0.63 -17.15 2.16
CA GLU A 129 0.10 -18.48 1.89
C GLU A 129 -0.57 -19.07 3.12
N GLY A 130 -1.60 -19.90 2.90
CA GLY A 130 -2.34 -20.56 3.98
C GLY A 130 -1.61 -21.81 4.44
N LEU A 131 -1.34 -21.90 5.74
CA LEU A 131 -0.67 -23.04 6.35
C LEU A 131 -1.64 -24.23 6.54
N PRO A 132 -1.15 -25.48 6.58
CA PRO A 132 -1.93 -26.65 6.99
C PRO A 132 -2.42 -26.51 8.44
N GLY A 133 -3.55 -27.13 8.78
CA GLY A 133 -4.13 -26.98 10.12
C GLY A 133 -3.20 -27.43 11.24
N ALA A 134 -2.54 -28.56 11.05
CA ALA A 134 -1.60 -29.12 12.02
C ALA A 134 -0.33 -28.26 12.25
N ALA A 135 -0.04 -27.30 11.36
CA ALA A 135 1.14 -26.45 11.47
C ALA A 135 0.94 -25.25 12.41
N VAL A 136 -0.30 -24.95 12.81
CA VAL A 136 -0.65 -23.74 13.57
C VAL A 136 -1.37 -24.17 14.86
N PRO A 137 -0.72 -24.06 16.04
CA PRO A 137 -1.26 -24.59 17.30
C PRO A 137 -2.67 -24.08 17.65
N ASP A 138 -2.94 -22.81 17.34
CA ASP A 138 -4.19 -22.13 17.70
C ASP A 138 -5.24 -22.14 16.58
N ALA A 139 -5.00 -22.85 15.48
CA ALA A 139 -5.97 -22.94 14.39
C ALA A 139 -7.12 -23.91 14.74
N LEU A 140 -8.35 -23.45 14.55
CA LEU A 140 -9.56 -24.27 14.56
C LEU A 140 -9.85 -24.81 13.15
N TRP A 141 -9.62 -26.10 12.96
CA TRP A 141 -9.81 -26.84 11.71
C TRP A 141 -10.30 -28.27 11.99
N GLY A 142 -10.69 -29.00 10.95
CA GLY A 142 -11.05 -30.41 11.04
C GLY A 142 -10.99 -31.10 9.68
N THR A 143 -11.29 -32.40 9.63
CA THR A 143 -11.38 -33.17 8.39
C THR A 143 -12.79 -33.63 8.13
N THR A 144 -13.15 -33.80 6.86
CA THR A 144 -14.44 -34.40 6.52
C THR A 144 -14.36 -35.92 6.60
N ALA A 145 -15.43 -36.56 7.08
CA ALA A 145 -15.49 -38.02 7.17
C ALA A 145 -15.46 -38.72 5.79
N SER A 146 -15.74 -37.99 4.71
CA SER A 146 -15.87 -38.52 3.36
C SER A 146 -14.59 -38.47 2.52
N SER A 147 -13.70 -37.51 2.77
CA SER A 147 -12.53 -37.29 1.91
C SER A 147 -11.21 -37.08 2.65
N GLU A 148 -11.22 -37.08 3.98
CA GLU A 148 -10.06 -36.68 4.81
C GLU A 148 -9.55 -35.25 4.52
N ASP A 149 -10.22 -34.49 3.64
CA ASP A 149 -9.86 -33.11 3.31
C ASP A 149 -10.02 -32.20 4.53
N GLU A 150 -9.03 -31.33 4.73
CA GLU A 150 -9.08 -30.31 5.78
C GLU A 150 -10.06 -29.19 5.43
N PHE A 151 -10.85 -28.78 6.42
CA PHE A 151 -11.63 -27.54 6.38
C PHE A 151 -11.27 -26.68 7.60
N PHE A 152 -11.37 -25.36 7.43
CA PHE A 152 -10.86 -24.41 8.40
C PHE A 152 -11.97 -23.46 8.86
N PHE A 153 -12.10 -23.26 10.17
CA PHE A 153 -12.84 -22.13 10.73
C PHE A 153 -11.92 -20.92 10.92
N THR A 154 -10.68 -21.18 11.29
CA THR A 154 -9.57 -20.24 11.29
C THR A 154 -8.36 -20.92 10.65
N ARG A 155 -7.49 -20.16 10.00
CA ARG A 155 -6.28 -20.69 9.38
C ARG A 155 -5.13 -19.73 9.59
N GLY A 156 -3.94 -20.26 9.85
CA GLY A 156 -2.73 -19.43 9.87
C GLY A 156 -2.29 -19.08 8.46
N TYR A 157 -1.92 -17.83 8.24
CA TYR A 157 -1.32 -17.34 7.00
C TYR A 157 0.08 -16.83 7.28
N ALA A 158 1.07 -17.37 6.59
CA ALA A 158 2.47 -16.93 6.69
C ALA A 158 2.83 -16.05 5.50
N LEU A 159 3.87 -15.21 5.66
CA LEU A 159 4.50 -14.55 4.54
C LEU A 159 5.22 -15.57 3.66
N THR A 160 5.15 -15.39 2.34
CA THR A 160 6.05 -16.08 1.42
C THR A 160 7.41 -15.38 1.41
N GLU A 161 8.40 -15.92 0.69
CA GLU A 161 9.67 -15.23 0.43
C GLU A 161 9.46 -13.81 -0.13
N ARG A 162 8.58 -13.68 -1.13
CA ARG A 162 8.18 -12.39 -1.70
C ARG A 162 7.47 -11.49 -0.68
N GLY A 163 6.66 -12.07 0.20
CA GLY A 163 6.01 -11.37 1.31
C GLY A 163 7.02 -10.77 2.28
N HIS A 164 8.04 -11.54 2.65
CA HIS A 164 9.12 -11.09 3.53
C HIS A 164 9.91 -9.92 2.92
N GLU A 165 10.29 -10.01 1.64
CA GLU A 165 10.95 -8.90 0.93
C GLU A 165 10.09 -7.63 0.94
N PHE A 166 8.79 -7.78 0.67
CA PHE A 166 7.84 -6.68 0.66
C PHE A 166 7.71 -6.02 2.05
N VAL A 167 7.52 -6.82 3.10
CA VAL A 167 7.41 -6.33 4.50
C VAL A 167 8.72 -5.70 4.98
N ALA A 168 9.88 -6.24 4.59
CA ALA A 168 11.19 -5.65 4.93
C ALA A 168 11.33 -4.24 4.32
N GLN A 169 10.97 -4.07 3.05
CA GLN A 169 10.94 -2.75 2.40
C GLN A 169 9.96 -1.79 3.10
N LEU A 170 8.80 -2.28 3.57
CA LEU A 170 7.87 -1.46 4.35
C LEU A 170 8.52 -0.97 5.65
N ARG A 171 9.22 -1.85 6.38
CA ARG A 171 9.87 -1.52 7.65
C ARG A 171 10.96 -0.47 7.48
N ASP A 172 11.82 -0.63 6.47
CA ASP A 172 12.90 0.33 6.16
C ASP A 172 12.37 1.72 5.81
N ASN A 173 11.20 1.79 5.16
CA ASN A 173 10.56 3.05 4.79
C ASN A 173 9.85 3.76 5.96
N ILE A 174 9.56 3.06 7.06
CA ILE A 174 8.96 3.63 8.29
C ILE A 174 10.05 4.16 9.24
N ALA A 175 11.23 3.54 9.23
CA ALA A 175 12.35 3.90 10.11
C ALA A 175 13.13 5.16 9.66
N ASN A 176 12.90 5.66 8.44
CA ASN A 176 13.56 6.83 7.83
C ASN A 176 12.61 8.05 7.72
#